data_AF-A0A2G7G809-F1
#
_entry.id   AF-A0A2G7G809-F1
#
_cell.length_a   1.000
_cell.length_b   1.000
_cell.length_c   1.000
_cell.angle_alpha   90.00
_cell.angle_beta   90.00
_cell.angle_gamma   90.00
#
_symmetry.space_group_name_H-M   'P 1'
#
loop_
_entity.id
_entity.type
_entity.pdbx_description
1 polymer ?
#
loop_
_entity_poly.entity_id
_entity_poly.type
_entity_poly.pdbx_seq_one_letter_code
_entity_poly.pdbx_strand_id
1 'polypeptide(L)'
;MKSTLFKSLAVLPALSMGAIASPLVSYAGYVYENCTGPSITATNIAASYCANVEDIPIKSFTAYVFSGVCDDAKSPVLNVYTGSNCESGLFDTVSVDSEKQCFEADTTIVSLGVECV
;
A
#
# COMPACT_ATOMS: atom_id res chain seq x y z
N MET A 1 49.55 -42.68 13.37
CA MET A 1 49.25 -41.35 12.79
C MET A 1 48.75 -41.52 11.36
N LYS A 2 47.48 -41.19 11.08
CA LYS A 2 47.02 -40.83 9.72
C LYS A 2 45.77 -39.96 9.87
N SER A 3 45.87 -38.79 9.25
CA SER A 3 45.08 -37.59 9.48
C SER A 3 43.65 -37.69 8.96
N THR A 4 42.69 -37.25 9.77
CA THR A 4 41.29 -37.00 9.41
C THR A 4 41.19 -35.66 8.68
N LEU A 5 40.87 -35.70 7.39
CA LEU A 5 40.57 -34.52 6.56
C LEU A 5 39.18 -33.97 6.94
N PHE A 6 39.15 -32.89 7.72
CA PHE A 6 37.95 -32.06 7.89
C PHE A 6 37.72 -31.25 6.60
N LYS A 7 36.67 -31.58 5.86
CA LYS A 7 36.22 -30.82 4.69
C LYS A 7 35.24 -29.75 5.17
N SER A 8 35.75 -28.54 5.41
CA SER A 8 34.94 -27.38 5.77
C SER A 8 33.98 -27.04 4.64
N LEU A 9 32.69 -27.32 4.81
CA LEU A 9 31.64 -26.72 3.98
C LEU A 9 31.56 -25.24 4.32
N ALA A 10 32.15 -24.40 3.47
CA ALA A 10 31.86 -22.98 3.48
C ALA A 10 30.41 -22.78 3.02
N VAL A 11 29.50 -22.55 3.97
CA VAL A 11 28.16 -22.02 3.69
C VAL A 11 28.34 -20.54 3.39
N LEU A 12 28.37 -20.18 2.11
CA LEU A 12 28.20 -18.79 1.70
C LEU A 12 26.78 -18.36 2.07
N PRO A 13 26.58 -17.30 2.86
CA PRO A 13 25.27 -16.69 2.95
C PRO A 13 24.98 -16.08 1.57
N ALA A 14 24.12 -16.73 0.80
CA ALA A 14 23.54 -16.12 -0.38
C ALA A 14 22.64 -14.97 0.10
N LEU A 15 23.20 -13.77 0.16
CA LEU A 15 22.42 -12.53 0.22
C LEU A 15 21.70 -12.41 -1.13
N SER A 16 20.59 -13.11 -1.29
CA SER A 16 19.65 -12.79 -2.36
C SER A 16 19.03 -11.45 -2.01
N MET A 17 19.67 -10.36 -2.43
CA MET A 17 19.00 -9.08 -2.61
C MET A 17 17.99 -9.27 -3.75
N GLY A 18 16.87 -9.93 -3.43
CA GLY A 18 15.72 -9.94 -4.32
C GLY A 18 15.26 -8.50 -4.43
N ALA A 19 15.18 -7.97 -5.65
CA ALA A 19 14.53 -6.69 -5.87
C ALA A 19 13.09 -6.82 -5.33
N ILE A 20 12.82 -6.15 -4.20
CA ILE A 20 11.47 -6.09 -3.66
C ILE A 20 10.68 -5.10 -4.50
N ALA A 21 9.57 -5.59 -5.07
CA ALA A 21 8.66 -4.76 -5.82
C ALA A 21 7.97 -3.80 -4.84
N SER A 22 8.03 -2.50 -5.12
CA SER A 22 7.34 -1.47 -4.35
C SER A 22 5.86 -1.83 -4.20
N PRO A 23 5.24 -1.59 -3.02
CA PRO A 23 3.88 -2.03 -2.80
C PRO A 23 2.91 -1.27 -3.70
N LEU A 24 1.93 -2.01 -4.21
CA LEU A 24 0.75 -1.50 -4.91
C LEU A 24 -0.43 -1.60 -3.95
N VAL A 25 -1.02 -0.47 -3.59
CA VAL A 25 -2.22 -0.41 -2.74
C VAL A 25 -3.44 -0.27 -3.63
N SER A 26 -4.37 -1.22 -3.53
CA SER A 26 -5.70 -1.11 -4.11
C SER A 26 -6.56 -0.19 -3.26
N TYR A 27 -7.32 0.67 -3.92
CA TYR A 27 -8.33 1.54 -3.34
C TYR A 27 -9.67 1.33 -4.05
N ALA A 28 -10.78 1.40 -3.31
CA ALA A 28 -12.10 1.55 -3.90
C ALA A 28 -13.02 2.43 -3.04
N GLY A 29 -13.67 3.43 -3.64
CA GLY A 29 -14.60 4.36 -2.96
C GLY A 29 -16.07 3.97 -3.14
N TYR A 30 -16.89 4.24 -2.11
CA TYR A 30 -18.30 3.84 -2.03
C TYR A 30 -19.18 5.02 -1.59
N VAL A 31 -20.37 5.13 -2.18
CA VAL A 31 -21.37 6.15 -1.81
C VAL A 31 -22.12 5.84 -0.52
N TYR A 32 -21.99 4.61 -0.01
CA TYR A 32 -22.62 4.14 1.21
C TYR A 32 -21.57 3.84 2.28
N GLU A 33 -21.99 3.85 3.55
CA GLU A 33 -21.17 3.46 4.69
C GLU A 33 -20.82 1.96 4.66
N ASN A 34 -19.85 1.55 5.48
CA ASN A 34 -19.43 0.17 5.67
C ASN A 34 -18.97 -0.53 4.38
N CYS A 35 -18.47 0.24 3.40
CA CYS A 35 -18.00 -0.24 2.11
C CYS A 35 -19.04 -1.08 1.35
N THR A 36 -20.32 -0.69 1.49
CA THR A 36 -21.44 -1.37 0.85
C THR A 36 -21.45 -1.06 -0.65
N GLY A 37 -21.43 -2.11 -1.48
CA GLY A 37 -21.36 -1.98 -2.94
C GLY A 37 -22.58 -1.33 -3.58
N PRO A 38 -22.45 -0.86 -4.84
CA PRO A 38 -21.25 -0.94 -5.68
C PRO A 38 -20.21 0.14 -5.36
N SER A 39 -18.93 -0.14 -5.63
CA SER A 39 -17.88 0.88 -5.63
C SER A 39 -18.05 1.80 -6.85
N ILE A 40 -17.80 3.09 -6.68
CA ILE A 40 -17.91 4.10 -7.74
C ILE A 40 -16.56 4.49 -8.36
N THR A 41 -15.48 4.26 -7.62
CA THR A 41 -14.09 4.51 -8.03
C THR A 41 -13.26 3.34 -7.56
N ALA A 42 -12.29 2.89 -8.38
CA ALA A 42 -11.30 1.91 -7.96
C ALA A 42 -9.97 2.10 -8.72
N THR A 43 -8.85 2.03 -8.01
CA THR A 43 -7.52 2.17 -8.62
C THR A 43 -6.44 1.48 -7.79
N ASN A 44 -5.25 1.32 -8.37
CA ASN A 44 -4.06 0.84 -7.69
C ASN A 44 -2.99 1.93 -7.71
N ILE A 45 -2.36 2.17 -6.57
CA ILE A 45 -1.35 3.22 -6.39
C ILE A 45 -0.06 2.57 -5.92
N ALA A 46 1.03 2.85 -6.64
CA ALA A 46 2.36 2.42 -6.23
C ALA A 46 2.93 3.33 -5.14
N ALA A 47 3.77 2.79 -4.26
CA ALA A 47 4.51 3.61 -3.32
C ALA A 47 5.31 4.73 -4.03
N SER A 48 5.33 5.90 -3.42
CA SER A 48 5.91 7.15 -3.93
C SER A 48 5.22 7.73 -5.16
N TYR A 49 4.05 7.22 -5.55
CA TYR A 49 3.20 7.82 -6.57
C TYR A 49 1.97 8.47 -5.96
N CYS A 50 1.48 9.50 -6.65
CA CYS A 50 0.17 10.10 -6.42
C CYS A 50 -0.74 9.81 -7.62
N ALA A 51 -1.98 9.41 -7.35
CA ALA A 51 -3.00 9.20 -8.36
C ALA A 51 -4.21 10.09 -8.07
N ASN A 52 -4.66 10.86 -9.07
CA ASN A 52 -5.97 11.51 -8.99
C ASN A 52 -7.08 10.49 -9.22
N VAL A 53 -8.19 10.67 -8.52
CA VAL A 53 -9.42 9.88 -8.66
C VAL A 53 -10.60 10.80 -8.99
N GLU A 54 -11.74 10.20 -9.30
CA GLU A 54 -12.95 10.94 -9.64
C GLU A 54 -13.43 11.79 -8.44
N ASP A 55 -13.74 13.06 -8.71
CA ASP A 55 -14.26 14.05 -7.75
C ASP A 55 -15.75 13.76 -7.44
N ILE A 56 -16.00 12.61 -6.82
CA ILE A 56 -17.34 12.12 -6.45
C ILE A 56 -17.38 11.91 -4.93
N PRO A 57 -18.40 12.45 -4.22
CA PRO A 57 -18.56 12.22 -2.80
C PRO A 57 -18.68 10.73 -2.45
N ILE A 58 -17.96 10.32 -1.42
CA ILE A 58 -18.02 8.97 -0.83
C ILE A 58 -18.49 9.06 0.62
N LYS A 59 -18.88 7.89 1.16
CA LYS A 59 -19.14 7.68 2.59
C LYS A 59 -18.17 6.69 3.21
N SER A 60 -17.57 5.82 2.42
CA SER A 60 -16.54 4.88 2.87
C SER A 60 -15.62 4.47 1.72
N PHE A 61 -14.47 3.90 2.05
CA PHE A 61 -13.55 3.32 1.08
C PHE A 61 -12.88 2.06 1.61
N THR A 62 -12.49 1.16 0.71
CA THR A 62 -11.60 0.05 1.04
C THR A 62 -10.18 0.33 0.58
N ALA A 63 -9.22 -0.17 1.35
CA ALA A 63 -7.82 -0.17 0.94
C ALA A 63 -7.10 -1.45 1.40
N TYR A 64 -6.13 -1.90 0.61
CA TYR A 64 -5.25 -3.02 0.95
C TYR A 64 -4.05 -3.08 0.01
N VAL A 65 -2.96 -3.69 0.46
CA VAL A 65 -1.80 -4.03 -0.35
C VAL A 65 -2.19 -5.17 -1.30
N PHE A 66 -2.31 -4.84 -2.59
CA PHE A 66 -2.56 -5.81 -3.64
C PHE A 66 -1.34 -6.70 -3.91
N SER A 67 -0.15 -6.09 -3.91
CA SER A 67 1.11 -6.79 -4.17
C SER A 67 2.29 -5.97 -3.71
N GLY A 68 3.47 -6.60 -3.59
CA GLY A 68 4.71 -5.93 -3.19
C GLY A 68 4.77 -5.69 -1.68
N VAL A 69 5.91 -5.18 -1.23
CA VAL A 69 6.17 -4.90 0.18
C VAL A 69 7.10 -3.70 0.29
N CYS A 70 7.03 -2.98 1.40
CA CYS A 70 8.01 -1.95 1.72
C CYS A 70 9.36 -2.57 2.13
N ASP A 71 10.44 -1.84 1.87
CA ASP A 71 11.80 -2.16 2.30
C ASP A 71 11.95 -2.02 3.82
N ASP A 72 12.94 -2.72 4.38
CA ASP A 72 13.55 -2.43 5.70
C ASP A 72 12.58 -2.15 6.86
N ALA A 73 11.64 -3.07 7.09
CA ALA A 73 10.67 -3.06 8.21
C ALA A 73 9.68 -1.88 8.22
N LYS A 74 9.55 -1.15 7.11
CA LYS A 74 8.52 -0.13 6.93
C LYS A 74 7.16 -0.75 6.62
N SER A 75 6.11 0.00 6.91
CA SER A 75 4.73 -0.39 6.57
C SER A 75 4.13 0.55 5.53
N PRO A 76 3.33 0.04 4.58
CA PRO A 76 2.65 0.89 3.63
C PRO A 76 1.49 1.63 4.31
N VAL A 77 1.38 2.91 4.01
CA VAL A 77 0.23 3.75 4.36
C VAL A 77 -0.39 4.32 3.09
N LEU A 78 -1.71 4.47 3.12
CA LEU A 78 -2.47 5.20 2.11
C LEU A 78 -2.84 6.57 2.67
N ASN A 79 -2.35 7.61 2.02
CA ASN A 79 -2.74 8.99 2.24
C ASN A 79 -3.88 9.34 1.29
N VAL A 80 -4.99 9.85 1.83
CA VAL A 80 -6.16 10.26 1.05
C VAL A 80 -6.32 11.77 1.12
N TYR A 81 -6.57 12.42 -0.01
CA TYR A 81 -6.60 13.87 -0.13
C TYR A 81 -7.90 14.34 -0.77
N THR A 82 -8.40 15.47 -0.28
CA THR A 82 -9.49 16.26 -0.91
C THR A 82 -8.98 17.25 -1.95
N GLY A 83 -7.66 17.48 -2.01
CA GLY A 83 -6.99 18.23 -3.06
C GLY A 83 -6.42 17.32 -4.15
N SER A 84 -6.14 17.89 -5.32
CA SER A 84 -5.47 17.19 -6.43
C SER A 84 -3.97 17.01 -6.19
N ASN A 85 -3.38 16.02 -6.86
CA ASN A 85 -1.93 15.78 -6.95
C ASN A 85 -1.22 15.59 -5.60
N CYS A 86 -1.95 15.24 -4.53
CA CYS A 86 -1.41 15.02 -3.19
C CYS A 86 -0.65 16.24 -2.61
N GLU A 87 -0.91 17.45 -3.10
CA GLU A 87 -0.18 18.67 -2.70
C GLU A 87 -0.77 19.32 -1.44
N SER A 88 -2.08 19.16 -1.22
CA SER A 88 -2.80 19.77 -0.10
C SER A 88 -4.09 19.02 0.20
N GLY A 89 -4.75 19.39 1.30
CA GLY A 89 -6.05 18.81 1.66
C GLY A 89 -5.98 17.36 2.11
N LEU A 90 -4.88 16.94 2.77
CA LEU A 90 -4.78 15.64 3.42
C LEU A 90 -5.99 15.44 4.33
N PHE A 91 -6.79 14.43 4.03
CA PHE A 91 -7.98 14.06 4.80
C PHE A 91 -7.65 13.04 5.87
N ASP A 92 -6.95 11.98 5.49
CA ASP A 92 -6.56 10.91 6.40
C ASP A 92 -5.33 10.14 5.90
N THR A 93 -4.69 9.42 6.82
CA THR A 93 -3.59 8.50 6.56
C THR A 93 -3.94 7.18 7.23
N VAL A 94 -4.14 6.12 6.43
CA VAL A 94 -4.51 4.80 6.94
C VAL A 94 -3.39 3.79 6.69
N SER A 95 -3.04 3.03 7.72
CA SER A 95 -2.16 1.87 7.58
C SER A 95 -2.89 0.76 6.84
N VAL A 96 -2.23 0.16 5.85
CA VAL A 96 -2.80 -0.91 5.04
C VAL A 96 -1.90 -2.13 5.08
N ASP A 97 -2.51 -3.31 5.01
CA ASP A 97 -1.82 -4.59 4.87
C ASP A 97 -2.48 -5.40 3.75
N SER A 98 -2.18 -6.69 3.65
CA SER A 98 -2.73 -7.55 2.60
C SER A 98 -4.22 -7.85 2.74
N GLU A 99 -4.82 -7.59 3.90
CA GLU A 99 -6.24 -7.77 4.15
C GLU A 99 -7.03 -6.55 3.67
N LYS A 100 -8.17 -6.80 3.02
CA LYS A 100 -9.09 -5.74 2.60
C LYS A 100 -9.75 -5.11 3.82
N GLN A 101 -9.38 -3.86 4.09
CA GLN A 101 -9.91 -3.06 5.19
C GLN A 101 -10.95 -2.07 4.67
N CYS A 102 -11.89 -1.68 5.53
CA CYS A 102 -12.92 -0.69 5.25
C CYS A 102 -12.77 0.50 6.20
N PHE A 103 -12.87 1.70 5.64
CA PHE A 103 -12.71 2.98 6.34
C PHE A 103 -13.89 3.89 6.03
N GLU A 104 -14.45 4.53 7.05
CA GLU A 104 -15.48 5.55 6.85
C GLU A 104 -14.85 6.88 6.43
N ALA A 105 -15.45 7.53 5.45
CA ALA A 105 -14.99 8.81 4.92
C ALA A 105 -16.16 9.54 4.29
N ASP A 106 -16.75 10.49 5.03
CA ASP A 106 -17.82 11.36 4.52
C ASP A 106 -17.23 12.62 3.87
N THR A 107 -16.71 12.46 2.65
CA THR A 107 -16.01 13.52 1.92
C THR A 107 -15.90 13.22 0.42
N THR A 108 -15.30 14.13 -0.34
CA THR A 108 -14.88 13.87 -1.72
C THR A 108 -13.37 13.71 -1.78
N ILE A 109 -12.91 12.48 -2.00
CA ILE A 109 -11.49 12.20 -2.22
C ILE A 109 -11.14 12.50 -3.68
N VAL A 110 -10.06 13.24 -3.89
CA VAL A 110 -9.60 13.70 -5.21
C VAL A 110 -8.24 13.14 -5.58
N SER A 111 -7.39 12.83 -4.60
CA SER A 111 -6.13 12.14 -4.88
C SER A 111 -5.68 11.20 -3.76
N LEU A 112 -4.83 10.25 -4.14
CA LEU A 112 -4.37 9.13 -3.33
C LEU A 112 -2.85 9.02 -3.44
N GLY A 113 -2.15 8.98 -2.31
CA GLY A 113 -0.70 8.79 -2.25
C GLY A 113 -0.35 7.57 -1.41
N VAL A 114 0.66 6.80 -1.82
CA VAL A 114 1.16 5.67 -1.02
C VAL A 114 2.58 5.94 -0.58
N GLU A 115 2.85 5.72 0.70
CA GLU A 115 4.18 5.87 1.28
C GLU A 115 4.54 4.64 2.11
N CYS A 116 5.84 4.37 2.20
CA CYS A 116 6.40 3.39 3.13
C CYS A 116 7.04 4.14 4.29
N VAL A 117 6.48 3.99 5.49
CA VAL A 117 6.89 4.69 6.72
C VAL A 117 7.43 3.75 7.78
#